data_AF-A0A356P633-F1
#
_entry.id   AF-A0A356P633-F1
#
_cell.length_a   1.000
_cell.length_b   1.000
_cell.length_c   1.000
_cell.angle_alpha   90.00
_cell.angle_beta   90.00
_cell.angle_gamma   90.00
#
_symmetry.space_group_name_H-M   'P 1'
#
loop_
_entity.id
_entity.type
_entity.pdbx_description
1 polymer ?
#
loop_
_entity_poly.entity_id
_entity_poly.type
_entity_poly.pdbx_seq_one_letter_code
_entity_poly.pdbx_strand_id
1 'polypeptide(L)'
;ASGTYTKDISTYVLGFILGIEANAEFVNQTNAKNPTKTTFKGQYLQTQAASPYEVFQAEVGDYAISYETTTYKMQRPVAFTNWVTTDMLVHTNEPAKVEEDSAIVDPGHIKATKDFKPGLFASYHIYPYYPDFMNYQQENITYKNKDGKIDTYKAYLADLIKQHDMPVLVAEYGVPASRGMTHISKMGFNQGMLSENDQGTMDAYMLQDIYDEGYAGALVFTWQDEWFKRSWNTMDFDLSDRRPFWSNPQASEQEFGLLAFDPGKETSVSYVDGDVSEWKNDPPLVSSANLTIYVKSDEKYLYLRLETKNYDFDKDTLLIPIDSLQGQGNTTDSKNKVIFERPTDFVIELNGKENSRVVVDSYYDSFYYLYAKQLKMIKANAFNETKDSGLFNPEILALNKEISLPVDHQTIPFSSYETGKLTYGNGNPQSTDYNSLADFILKDDNVEIRIPWALLNVTDPSTKMVMDNMYIGGIQSVKTNGFYLGGLLLKNKQVVESTAMNLYSWQEWETPTYHERLKPSYYIMQNAFEKLK
;
A
#
# COMPACT_ATOMS: atom_id res chain seq x y z
N ALA A 1 -11.91 5.08 20.29
CA ALA A 1 -12.92 5.72 19.43
C ALA A 1 -13.96 6.43 20.29
N SER A 2 -14.23 7.72 20.04
CA SER A 2 -15.37 8.45 20.59
C SER A 2 -16.29 8.84 19.44
N GLY A 3 -17.60 8.87 19.68
CA GLY A 3 -18.59 9.18 18.65
C GLY A 3 -20.00 9.13 19.21
N THR A 4 -20.93 9.81 18.54
CA THR A 4 -22.35 9.75 18.88
C THR A 4 -23.06 8.84 17.89
N TYR A 5 -23.35 7.61 18.31
CA TYR A 5 -24.10 6.64 17.52
C TYR A 5 -25.60 6.93 17.63
N THR A 6 -26.16 7.62 16.64
CA THR A 6 -27.57 8.08 16.65
C THR A 6 -28.52 7.15 15.89
N LYS A 7 -28.01 6.09 15.27
CA LYS A 7 -28.77 5.16 14.44
C LYS A 7 -28.74 3.77 15.07
N ASP A 8 -29.92 3.20 15.24
CA ASP A 8 -30.05 1.79 15.63
C ASP A 8 -29.92 0.91 14.39
N ILE A 9 -28.82 0.15 14.33
CA ILE A 9 -28.56 -0.81 13.25
C ILE A 9 -28.88 -2.25 13.65
N SER A 10 -29.49 -2.48 14.82
CA SER A 10 -29.66 -3.82 15.40
C SER A 10 -30.32 -4.80 14.42
N THR A 11 -31.30 -4.38 13.64
CA THR A 11 -31.98 -5.24 12.66
C THR A 11 -31.07 -5.74 11.53
N TYR A 12 -29.91 -5.11 11.32
CA TYR A 12 -28.91 -5.48 10.32
C TYR A 12 -27.69 -6.21 10.90
N VAL A 13 -27.56 -6.31 12.23
CA VAL A 13 -26.42 -6.98 12.87
C VAL A 13 -26.58 -8.49 12.78
N LEU A 14 -25.67 -9.14 12.04
CA LEU A 14 -25.65 -10.59 11.86
C LEU A 14 -24.91 -11.34 12.97
N GLY A 15 -23.92 -10.71 13.59
CA GLY A 15 -23.05 -11.32 14.60
C GLY A 15 -21.98 -10.35 15.08
N PHE A 16 -21.12 -10.81 15.98
CA PHE A 16 -19.98 -10.05 16.50
C PHE A 16 -18.68 -10.79 16.25
N ILE A 17 -17.65 -10.07 15.78
CA ILE A 17 -16.27 -10.52 15.78
C ILE A 17 -15.55 -9.66 16.82
N LEU A 18 -15.02 -10.28 17.87
CA LEU A 18 -14.43 -9.60 19.01
C LEU A 18 -12.91 -9.63 18.94
N GLY A 19 -12.27 -8.47 19.16
CA GLY A 19 -10.82 -8.37 19.24
C GLY A 19 -10.20 -7.62 18.06
N ILE A 20 -8.91 -7.87 17.86
CA ILE A 20 -8.05 -7.35 16.80
C ILE A 20 -7.09 -8.48 16.40
N GLU A 21 -6.36 -8.32 15.30
CA GLU A 21 -5.23 -9.20 14.96
C GLU A 21 -4.19 -9.15 16.09
N ALA A 22 -4.09 -10.26 16.84
CA ALA A 22 -3.16 -10.39 17.95
C ALA A 22 -1.86 -10.99 17.43
N ASN A 23 -0.76 -10.24 17.51
CA ASN A 23 0.55 -10.80 17.17
C ASN A 23 1.00 -11.86 18.19
N ALA A 24 1.95 -12.71 17.79
CA ALA A 24 2.41 -13.82 18.61
C ALA A 24 3.01 -13.37 19.95
N GLU A 25 3.66 -12.20 20.00
CA GLU A 25 4.17 -11.62 21.25
C GLU A 25 3.06 -11.36 22.27
N PHE A 26 1.95 -10.73 21.85
CA PHE A 26 0.84 -10.42 22.75
C PHE A 26 0.19 -11.69 23.31
N VAL A 27 -0.02 -12.70 22.46
CA VAL A 27 -0.56 -14.00 22.88
C VAL A 27 0.39 -14.68 23.87
N ASN A 28 1.67 -14.81 23.52
CA ASN A 28 2.67 -15.48 24.35
C ASN A 28 2.90 -14.78 25.69
N GLN A 29 2.94 -13.45 25.72
CA GLN A 29 3.06 -12.71 26.97
C GLN A 29 1.81 -12.87 27.86
N THR A 30 0.62 -12.90 27.26
CA THR A 30 -0.64 -13.14 27.99
C THR A 30 -0.62 -14.52 28.64
N ASN A 31 -0.21 -15.54 27.88
CA ASN A 31 -0.07 -16.91 28.34
C ASN A 31 0.95 -17.03 29.48
N ALA A 32 2.15 -16.46 29.30
CA ALA A 32 3.22 -16.53 30.29
C ALA A 32 2.89 -15.82 31.62
N LYS A 33 2.13 -14.71 31.57
CA LYS A 33 1.74 -13.96 32.77
C LYS A 33 0.55 -14.58 33.53
N ASN A 34 -0.19 -15.49 32.91
CA ASN A 34 -1.41 -16.08 33.46
C ASN A 34 -1.41 -17.62 33.43
N PRO A 35 -0.33 -18.32 33.82
CA PRO A 35 -0.15 -19.75 33.53
C PRO A 35 -1.16 -20.68 34.21
N THR A 36 -1.89 -20.18 35.22
CA THR A 36 -2.92 -20.94 35.94
C THR A 36 -4.33 -20.78 35.34
N LYS A 37 -4.50 -19.87 34.38
CA LYS A 37 -5.79 -19.56 33.75
C LYS A 37 -6.01 -20.45 32.52
N THR A 38 -6.15 -21.75 32.73
CA THR A 38 -6.26 -22.74 31.63
C THR A 38 -7.68 -23.26 31.40
N THR A 39 -8.65 -22.80 32.21
CA THR A 39 -10.05 -23.17 32.07
C THR A 39 -10.96 -22.01 32.42
N PHE A 40 -12.10 -21.90 31.73
CA PHE A 40 -13.16 -20.96 32.01
C PHE A 40 -14.52 -21.64 31.85
N LYS A 41 -15.48 -21.27 32.70
CA LYS A 41 -16.85 -21.76 32.68
C LYS A 41 -17.81 -20.63 33.01
N GLY A 42 -18.26 -19.94 31.97
CA GLY A 42 -19.28 -18.91 32.03
C GLY A 42 -20.70 -19.47 31.88
N GLN A 43 -21.66 -18.56 31.70
CA GLN A 43 -23.05 -18.94 31.47
C GLN A 43 -23.26 -19.41 30.02
N TYR A 44 -22.64 -18.71 29.07
CA TYR A 44 -22.83 -18.86 27.62
C TYR A 44 -21.62 -19.53 26.95
N LEU A 45 -20.40 -19.28 27.44
CA LEU A 45 -19.17 -19.85 26.92
C LEU A 45 -18.39 -20.62 28.00
N GLN A 46 -17.66 -21.64 27.58
CA GLN A 46 -16.70 -22.38 28.39
C GLN A 46 -15.50 -22.79 27.55
N THR A 47 -14.38 -23.14 28.16
CA THR A 47 -13.19 -23.59 27.43
C THR A 47 -12.85 -25.05 27.65
N GLN A 48 -12.16 -25.65 26.68
CA GLN A 48 -11.59 -27.00 26.73
C GLN A 48 -10.16 -26.95 26.20
N ALA A 49 -9.18 -27.38 27.01
CA ALA A 49 -7.75 -27.37 26.66
C ALA A 49 -7.18 -26.00 26.25
N ALA A 50 -7.78 -24.91 26.73
CA ALA A 50 -7.41 -23.55 26.34
C ALA A 50 -6.15 -23.02 27.03
N SER A 51 -5.41 -22.21 26.28
CA SER A 51 -4.41 -21.27 26.76
C SER A 51 -5.04 -20.12 27.56
N PRO A 52 -4.25 -19.41 28.39
CA PRO A 52 -4.73 -18.22 29.09
C PRO A 52 -5.28 -17.11 28.19
N TYR A 53 -4.75 -16.95 26.99
CA TYR A 53 -5.25 -15.99 26.01
C TYR A 53 -6.66 -16.37 25.51
N GLU A 54 -6.89 -17.64 25.16
CA GLU A 54 -8.22 -18.12 24.75
C GLU A 54 -9.22 -18.11 25.92
N VAL A 55 -8.76 -18.32 27.16
CA VAL A 55 -9.59 -18.12 28.36
C VAL A 55 -10.02 -16.65 28.48
N PHE A 56 -9.11 -15.71 28.25
CA PHE A 56 -9.44 -14.28 28.24
C PHE A 56 -10.47 -13.95 27.14
N GLN A 57 -10.31 -14.49 25.93
CA GLN A 57 -11.32 -14.34 24.87
C GLN A 57 -12.69 -14.88 25.30
N ALA A 58 -12.73 -16.09 25.87
CA ALA A 58 -13.98 -16.69 26.35
C ALA A 58 -14.67 -15.86 27.45
N GLU A 59 -13.90 -15.28 28.39
CA GLU A 59 -14.42 -14.37 29.42
C GLU A 59 -15.07 -13.12 28.80
N VAL A 60 -14.41 -12.49 27.81
CA VAL A 60 -14.92 -11.30 27.12
C VAL A 60 -16.16 -11.63 26.28
N GLY A 61 -16.14 -12.76 25.57
CA GLY A 61 -17.30 -13.21 24.78
C GLY A 61 -18.51 -13.53 25.64
N ASP A 62 -18.32 -14.22 26.78
CA ASP A 62 -19.40 -14.54 27.72
C ASP A 62 -20.03 -13.26 28.28
N TYR A 63 -19.21 -12.27 28.61
CA TYR A 63 -19.67 -10.96 29.03
C TYR A 63 -20.48 -10.26 27.94
N ALA A 64 -19.99 -10.21 26.70
CA ALA A 64 -20.69 -9.56 25.59
C ALA A 64 -22.07 -10.20 25.33
N ILE A 65 -22.13 -11.54 25.30
CA ILE A 65 -23.38 -12.29 25.13
C ILE A 65 -24.32 -12.03 26.31
N SER A 66 -23.81 -12.02 27.53
CA SER A 66 -24.60 -11.73 28.74
C SER A 66 -25.18 -10.33 28.71
N TYR A 67 -24.39 -9.34 28.32
CA TYR A 67 -24.83 -7.95 28.19
C TYR A 67 -25.93 -7.81 27.13
N GLU A 68 -25.75 -8.42 25.96
CA GLU A 68 -26.75 -8.40 24.89
C GLU A 68 -28.05 -9.10 25.32
N THR A 69 -27.94 -10.27 25.93
CA THR A 69 -29.08 -11.07 26.40
C THR A 69 -29.86 -10.33 27.47
N THR A 70 -29.18 -9.74 28.45
CA THR A 70 -29.84 -9.09 29.59
C THR A 70 -30.40 -7.72 29.25
N THR A 71 -29.69 -6.93 28.44
CA THR A 71 -30.06 -5.55 28.09
C THR A 71 -31.05 -5.51 26.94
N TYR A 72 -30.75 -6.23 25.85
CA TYR A 72 -31.49 -6.15 24.59
C TYR A 72 -32.40 -7.36 24.33
N LYS A 73 -32.35 -8.38 25.19
CA LYS A 73 -33.13 -9.62 25.05
C LYS A 73 -32.85 -10.34 23.73
N MET A 74 -31.60 -10.26 23.28
CA MET A 74 -31.13 -10.79 22.00
C MET A 74 -29.85 -11.60 22.22
N GLN A 75 -29.60 -12.55 21.33
CA GLN A 75 -28.32 -13.24 21.20
C GLN A 75 -27.99 -13.33 19.72
N ARG A 76 -26.74 -13.08 19.36
CA ARG A 76 -26.22 -13.28 18.00
C ARG A 76 -24.95 -14.15 17.99
N PRO A 77 -24.61 -14.79 16.86
CA PRO A 77 -23.36 -15.53 16.74
C PRO A 77 -22.14 -14.66 17.08
N VAL A 78 -21.15 -15.28 17.71
CA VAL A 78 -19.91 -14.61 18.14
C VAL A 78 -18.71 -15.35 17.58
N ALA A 79 -17.70 -14.59 17.15
CA ALA A 79 -16.37 -15.04 16.82
C ALA A 79 -15.32 -14.14 17.49
N PHE A 80 -14.07 -14.56 17.40
CA PHE A 80 -12.91 -13.77 17.81
C PHE A 80 -12.03 -13.55 16.58
N THR A 81 -11.49 -12.35 16.42
CA THR A 81 -10.53 -12.06 15.34
C THR A 81 -9.33 -12.98 15.49
N ASN A 82 -8.97 -13.67 14.41
CA ASN A 82 -7.75 -14.43 14.29
C ASN A 82 -7.02 -14.03 13.01
N TRP A 83 -5.71 -14.15 13.05
CA TRP A 83 -4.83 -13.90 11.92
C TRP A 83 -4.05 -15.17 11.62
N VAL A 84 -3.61 -15.34 10.37
CA VAL A 84 -2.91 -16.55 9.93
C VAL A 84 -1.60 -16.80 10.71
N THR A 85 -1.01 -15.77 11.32
CA THR A 85 0.21 -15.88 12.13
C THR A 85 0.02 -16.54 13.49
N THR A 86 -1.23 -16.70 13.92
CA THR A 86 -1.59 -17.39 15.15
C THR A 86 -2.57 -18.52 14.91
N ASP A 87 -2.63 -19.04 13.67
CA ASP A 87 -3.49 -20.17 13.35
C ASP A 87 -2.98 -21.49 13.99
N MET A 88 -3.61 -22.61 13.65
CA MET A 88 -3.27 -23.94 14.20
C MET A 88 -2.44 -24.79 13.23
N LEU A 89 -2.15 -24.28 12.04
CA LEU A 89 -1.36 -24.98 11.04
C LEU A 89 0.11 -24.96 11.43
N VAL A 90 0.90 -25.83 10.79
CA VAL A 90 2.34 -25.93 11.08
C VAL A 90 3.11 -25.34 9.91
N HIS A 91 3.71 -24.16 10.12
CA HIS A 91 4.44 -23.43 9.10
C HIS A 91 5.94 -23.67 9.18
N THR A 92 6.35 -24.91 8.86
CA THR A 92 7.76 -25.34 9.05
C THR A 92 8.81 -24.47 8.35
N ASN A 93 8.44 -23.78 7.26
CA ASN A 93 9.34 -22.95 6.48
C ASN A 93 9.15 -21.43 6.69
N GLU A 94 8.39 -21.00 7.71
CA GLU A 94 8.26 -19.59 8.07
C GLU A 94 9.59 -19.05 8.63
N PRO A 95 10.26 -18.10 7.95
CA PRO A 95 11.53 -17.55 8.39
C PRO A 95 11.44 -16.72 9.69
N ALA A 96 10.33 -16.00 9.90
CA ALA A 96 10.10 -15.14 11.05
C ALA A 96 9.34 -15.89 12.16
N LYS A 97 9.82 -17.09 12.52
CA LYS A 97 9.11 -17.99 13.42
C LYS A 97 8.70 -17.37 14.77
N VAL A 98 9.52 -16.49 15.34
CA VAL A 98 9.22 -15.89 16.64
C VAL A 98 8.09 -14.87 16.52
N GLU A 99 8.10 -14.08 15.46
CA GLU A 99 7.17 -12.99 15.22
C GLU A 99 5.83 -13.50 14.64
N GLU A 100 5.89 -14.46 13.71
CA GLU A 100 4.78 -14.83 12.82
C GLU A 100 4.27 -16.28 12.99
N ASP A 101 4.94 -17.14 13.76
CA ASP A 101 4.56 -18.57 13.94
C ASP A 101 4.98 -19.14 15.32
N SER A 102 4.90 -18.31 16.38
CA SER A 102 5.30 -18.74 17.74
C SER A 102 4.14 -18.87 18.73
N ALA A 103 2.92 -18.57 18.32
CA ALA A 103 1.73 -18.66 19.14
C ALA A 103 0.60 -19.33 18.35
N ILE A 104 -0.26 -20.06 19.06
CA ILE A 104 -1.45 -20.69 18.48
C ILE A 104 -2.67 -20.14 19.23
N VAL A 105 -3.68 -19.73 18.48
CA VAL A 105 -5.01 -19.37 18.96
C VAL A 105 -6.00 -20.25 18.20
N ASP A 106 -6.58 -21.22 18.89
CA ASP A 106 -7.56 -22.17 18.35
C ASP A 106 -8.98 -21.77 18.82
N PRO A 107 -9.81 -21.21 17.93
CA PRO A 107 -11.22 -20.90 18.23
C PRO A 107 -12.01 -22.13 18.72
N GLY A 108 -11.59 -23.33 18.32
CA GLY A 108 -12.14 -24.61 18.73
C GLY A 108 -12.00 -24.88 20.24
N HIS A 109 -11.09 -24.23 20.96
CA HIS A 109 -10.99 -24.37 22.41
C HIS A 109 -12.14 -23.67 23.17
N ILE A 110 -12.87 -22.75 22.53
CA ILE A 110 -14.03 -22.06 23.11
C ILE A 110 -15.31 -22.75 22.65
N LYS A 111 -16.15 -23.16 23.60
CA LYS A 111 -17.39 -23.90 23.35
C LYS A 111 -18.60 -23.15 23.87
N ALA A 112 -19.65 -23.10 23.06
CA ALA A 112 -20.96 -22.63 23.49
C ALA A 112 -21.57 -23.59 24.54
N THR A 113 -22.21 -23.04 25.56
CA THR A 113 -23.08 -23.79 26.46
C THR A 113 -24.47 -23.91 25.83
N LYS A 114 -25.35 -24.68 26.48
CA LYS A 114 -26.77 -24.79 26.08
C LYS A 114 -27.54 -23.47 26.15
N ASP A 115 -27.05 -22.47 26.88
CA ASP A 115 -27.74 -21.19 27.11
C ASP A 115 -27.40 -20.16 26.02
N PHE A 116 -26.41 -20.44 25.18
CA PHE A 116 -26.08 -19.66 23.99
C PHE A 116 -26.60 -20.37 22.75
N LYS A 117 -27.69 -19.87 22.16
CA LYS A 117 -28.39 -20.55 21.05
C LYS A 117 -27.77 -20.33 19.67
N PRO A 118 -27.29 -19.13 19.31
CA PRO A 118 -26.78 -18.87 17.97
C PRO A 118 -25.48 -19.60 17.62
N GLY A 119 -24.64 -19.90 18.62
CA GLY A 119 -23.38 -20.61 18.42
C GLY A 119 -22.20 -19.71 18.05
N LEU A 120 -21.06 -20.34 17.82
CA LEU A 120 -19.79 -19.70 17.49
C LEU A 120 -19.43 -19.95 16.02
N PHE A 121 -18.64 -19.05 15.44
CA PHE A 121 -17.96 -19.24 14.16
C PHE A 121 -16.48 -18.81 14.31
N ALA A 122 -15.61 -19.33 13.46
CA ALA A 122 -14.22 -18.91 13.40
C ALA A 122 -14.05 -17.77 12.38
N SER A 123 -13.12 -16.85 12.64
CA SER A 123 -12.94 -15.64 11.85
C SER A 123 -11.45 -15.43 11.58
N TYR A 124 -11.06 -15.42 10.31
CA TYR A 124 -9.66 -15.27 9.89
C TYR A 124 -9.49 -14.12 8.90
N HIS A 125 -8.46 -13.31 9.11
CA HIS A 125 -7.96 -12.37 8.10
C HIS A 125 -6.91 -13.10 7.27
N ILE A 126 -7.14 -13.25 5.95
CA ILE A 126 -6.31 -14.09 5.08
C ILE A 126 -5.98 -13.33 3.81
N TYR A 127 -4.69 -13.07 3.59
CA TYR A 127 -4.17 -12.33 2.44
C TYR A 127 -3.23 -13.22 1.59
N PRO A 128 -3.16 -13.02 0.26
CA PRO A 128 -2.46 -13.94 -0.65
C PRO A 128 -0.93 -13.74 -0.71
N TYR A 129 -0.38 -12.79 0.05
CA TYR A 129 1.01 -12.34 -0.07
C TYR A 129 1.80 -12.39 1.26
N TYR A 130 1.15 -12.55 2.40
CA TYR A 130 1.76 -12.49 3.73
C TYR A 130 1.04 -13.45 4.68
N PRO A 131 1.73 -14.12 5.62
CA PRO A 131 3.17 -14.13 5.91
C PRO A 131 4.03 -14.83 4.84
N ASP A 132 5.33 -14.94 5.10
CA ASP A 132 6.29 -15.52 4.17
C ASP A 132 5.99 -17.01 3.89
N PHE A 133 5.39 -17.76 4.82
CA PHE A 133 4.92 -19.13 4.55
C PHE A 133 3.92 -19.23 3.38
N MET A 134 3.16 -18.17 3.08
CA MET A 134 2.27 -18.16 1.90
C MET A 134 3.05 -18.27 0.59
N ASN A 135 4.33 -17.86 0.58
CA ASN A 135 5.17 -17.76 -0.60
C ASN A 135 6.35 -18.73 -0.62
N TYR A 136 6.64 -19.41 0.49
CA TYR A 136 7.80 -20.29 0.61
C TYR A 136 7.49 -21.67 1.19
N GLN A 137 6.30 -21.90 1.74
CA GLN A 137 5.92 -23.25 2.18
C GLN A 137 5.68 -24.15 0.96
N GLN A 138 6.35 -25.30 0.91
CA GLN A 138 6.39 -26.17 -0.27
C GLN A 138 5.01 -26.67 -0.67
N GLU A 139 4.17 -27.03 0.30
CA GLU A 139 2.79 -27.47 0.09
C GLU A 139 1.95 -26.40 -0.61
N ASN A 140 2.15 -25.12 -0.23
CA ASN A 140 1.45 -24.00 -0.83
C ASN A 140 1.95 -23.72 -2.26
N ILE A 141 3.27 -23.58 -2.45
CA ILE A 141 3.83 -23.15 -3.75
C ILE A 141 3.82 -24.23 -4.84
N THR A 142 3.52 -25.48 -4.48
CA THR A 142 3.32 -26.57 -5.44
C THR A 142 1.86 -26.91 -5.70
N TYR A 143 0.94 -26.37 -4.91
CA TYR A 143 -0.48 -26.53 -5.15
C TYR A 143 -0.86 -25.89 -6.49
N LYS A 144 -1.57 -26.65 -7.32
CA LYS A 144 -2.07 -26.18 -8.60
C LYS A 144 -3.58 -26.28 -8.63
N ASN A 145 -4.22 -25.21 -9.05
CA ASN A 145 -5.65 -25.19 -9.29
C ASN A 145 -6.03 -26.08 -10.50
N LYS A 146 -7.33 -26.18 -10.77
CA LYS A 146 -7.89 -26.96 -11.89
C LYS A 146 -7.35 -26.57 -13.27
N ASP A 147 -6.83 -25.36 -13.42
CA ASP A 147 -6.25 -24.82 -14.66
C ASP A 147 -4.71 -25.01 -14.72
N GLY A 148 -4.12 -25.67 -13.71
CA GLY A 148 -2.69 -25.95 -13.64
C GLY A 148 -1.81 -24.78 -13.18
N LYS A 149 -2.41 -23.67 -12.73
CA LYS A 149 -1.71 -22.50 -12.18
C LYS A 149 -1.46 -22.67 -10.69
N ILE A 150 -0.36 -22.10 -10.19
CA ILE A 150 -0.05 -22.08 -8.76
C ILE A 150 -1.11 -21.24 -8.04
N ASP A 151 -1.60 -21.76 -6.92
CA ASP A 151 -2.65 -21.13 -6.12
C ASP A 151 -2.38 -21.34 -4.62
N THR A 152 -1.49 -20.51 -4.07
CA THR A 152 -1.06 -20.61 -2.67
C THR A 152 -2.17 -20.23 -1.71
N TYR A 153 -3.07 -19.33 -2.12
CA TYR A 153 -4.22 -18.89 -1.34
C TYR A 153 -5.21 -20.04 -1.13
N LYS A 154 -5.62 -20.72 -2.22
CA LYS A 154 -6.52 -21.88 -2.12
C LYS A 154 -5.89 -23.04 -1.35
N ALA A 155 -4.59 -23.26 -1.50
CA ALA A 155 -3.86 -24.28 -0.74
C ALA A 155 -4.01 -24.06 0.79
N TYR A 156 -3.76 -22.82 1.23
CA TYR A 156 -3.92 -22.44 2.63
C TYR A 156 -5.36 -22.60 3.12
N LEU A 157 -6.34 -22.12 2.34
CA LEU A 157 -7.76 -22.25 2.66
C LEU A 157 -8.17 -23.72 2.86
N ALA A 158 -7.74 -24.60 1.95
CA ALA A 158 -8.06 -26.02 1.99
C ALA A 158 -7.50 -26.72 3.25
N ASP A 159 -6.39 -26.24 3.81
CA ASP A 159 -5.79 -26.80 5.02
C ASP A 159 -6.37 -26.20 6.30
N LEU A 160 -6.66 -24.90 6.32
CA LEU A 160 -7.28 -24.22 7.45
C LEU A 160 -8.68 -24.76 7.74
N ILE A 161 -9.53 -24.91 6.71
CA ILE A 161 -10.92 -25.36 6.90
C ILE A 161 -11.00 -26.76 7.52
N LYS A 162 -10.01 -27.63 7.29
CA LYS A 162 -9.93 -28.98 7.88
C LYS A 162 -9.68 -28.96 9.39
N GLN A 163 -9.21 -27.85 9.96
CA GLN A 163 -8.99 -27.70 11.40
C GLN A 163 -10.26 -27.33 12.17
N HIS A 164 -11.38 -27.07 11.49
CA HIS A 164 -12.58 -26.55 12.12
C HIS A 164 -13.81 -27.46 11.99
N ASP A 165 -14.47 -27.67 13.14
CA ASP A 165 -15.81 -28.27 13.23
C ASP A 165 -16.94 -27.21 13.23
N MET A 166 -16.60 -25.92 13.12
CA MET A 166 -17.52 -24.79 13.13
C MET A 166 -17.46 -24.01 11.82
N PRO A 167 -18.48 -23.20 11.48
CA PRO A 167 -18.42 -22.33 10.32
C PRO A 167 -17.19 -21.42 10.38
N VAL A 168 -16.48 -21.27 9.26
CA VAL A 168 -15.31 -20.39 9.15
C VAL A 168 -15.63 -19.24 8.21
N LEU A 169 -15.46 -18.02 8.68
CA LEU A 169 -15.59 -16.79 7.91
C LEU A 169 -14.19 -16.28 7.57
N VAL A 170 -13.94 -16.00 6.29
CA VAL A 170 -12.81 -15.17 5.89
C VAL A 170 -13.22 -13.72 6.12
N ALA A 171 -12.83 -13.18 7.27
CA ALA A 171 -13.30 -11.88 7.74
C ALA A 171 -12.54 -10.70 7.12
N GLU A 172 -11.38 -10.95 6.53
CA GLU A 172 -10.70 -10.02 5.63
C GLU A 172 -9.98 -10.79 4.54
N TYR A 173 -10.09 -10.32 3.30
CA TYR A 173 -9.25 -10.70 2.17
C TYR A 173 -9.22 -9.55 1.16
N GLY A 174 -8.19 -9.52 0.31
CA GLY A 174 -8.14 -8.57 -0.80
C GLY A 174 -6.71 -8.23 -1.21
N VAL A 175 -6.58 -7.47 -2.29
CA VAL A 175 -5.32 -6.80 -2.68
C VAL A 175 -5.55 -5.30 -2.85
N PRO A 176 -4.55 -4.43 -2.62
CA PRO A 176 -4.72 -3.00 -2.81
C PRO A 176 -4.49 -2.58 -4.27
N ALA A 177 -5.24 -1.58 -4.73
CA ALA A 177 -5.07 -0.95 -6.05
C ALA A 177 -4.00 0.17 -6.07
N SER A 178 -3.02 0.07 -5.16
CA SER A 178 -2.00 1.08 -4.92
C SER A 178 -0.90 1.06 -5.98
N ARG A 179 -0.26 2.22 -6.15
CA ARG A 179 0.88 2.40 -7.06
C ARG A 179 2.21 1.92 -6.46
N GLY A 180 2.36 2.01 -5.14
CA GLY A 180 3.46 1.39 -4.40
C GLY A 180 3.22 -0.10 -4.12
N MET A 181 4.28 -0.87 -3.89
CA MET A 181 4.21 -2.29 -3.55
C MET A 181 5.01 -2.57 -2.29
N THR A 182 4.49 -3.46 -1.45
CA THR A 182 5.10 -3.85 -0.17
C THR A 182 5.51 -5.32 -0.15
N HIS A 183 4.74 -6.20 -0.79
CA HIS A 183 5.07 -7.63 -0.91
C HIS A 183 4.76 -8.17 -2.31
N ILE A 184 5.59 -9.11 -2.78
CA ILE A 184 5.34 -9.90 -3.99
C ILE A 184 4.74 -11.23 -3.58
N SER A 185 3.63 -11.61 -4.22
CA SER A 185 3.02 -12.93 -4.07
C SER A 185 3.51 -13.88 -5.16
N LYS A 186 3.67 -15.17 -4.83
CA LYS A 186 3.90 -16.25 -5.81
C LYS A 186 2.75 -16.40 -6.81
N MET A 187 1.53 -16.01 -6.44
CA MET A 187 0.37 -16.00 -7.36
C MET A 187 0.35 -14.77 -8.29
N GLY A 188 1.19 -13.76 -8.02
CA GLY A 188 1.12 -12.45 -8.66
C GLY A 188 0.07 -11.51 -8.05
N PHE A 189 -0.61 -11.94 -6.98
CA PHE A 189 -1.57 -11.13 -6.22
C PHE A 189 -0.79 -10.33 -5.18
N ASN A 190 -0.03 -9.36 -5.67
CA ASN A 190 0.92 -8.59 -4.87
C ASN A 190 0.21 -7.66 -3.91
N GLN A 191 0.91 -7.26 -2.85
CA GLN A 191 0.45 -6.17 -1.99
C GLN A 191 0.83 -4.82 -2.62
N GLY A 192 0.07 -4.45 -3.66
CA GLY A 192 0.22 -3.20 -4.39
C GLY A 192 0.92 -3.35 -5.74
N MET A 193 1.11 -2.24 -6.44
CA MET A 193 1.43 -2.16 -7.87
C MET A 193 0.41 -2.93 -8.73
N LEU A 194 -0.87 -2.70 -8.45
CA LEU A 194 -2.02 -3.30 -9.12
C LEU A 194 -3.00 -2.21 -9.51
N SER A 195 -3.60 -2.30 -10.70
CA SER A 195 -4.65 -1.35 -11.08
C SER A 195 -5.97 -1.62 -10.34
N GLU A 196 -6.89 -0.66 -10.35
CA GLU A 196 -8.23 -0.86 -9.79
C GLU A 196 -9.00 -1.99 -10.51
N ASN A 197 -8.67 -2.30 -11.77
CA ASN A 197 -9.22 -3.46 -12.48
C ASN A 197 -8.57 -4.77 -12.03
N ASP A 198 -7.26 -4.77 -11.79
CA ASP A 198 -6.54 -5.94 -11.26
C ASP A 198 -7.07 -6.30 -9.88
N GLN A 199 -7.23 -5.31 -8.99
CA GLN A 199 -7.83 -5.49 -7.66
C GLN A 199 -9.15 -6.25 -7.75
N GLY A 200 -10.13 -5.74 -8.50
CA GLY A 200 -11.44 -6.40 -8.58
C GLY A 200 -11.37 -7.80 -9.17
N THR A 201 -10.47 -8.03 -10.15
CA THR A 201 -10.30 -9.34 -10.78
C THR A 201 -9.69 -10.36 -9.83
N MET A 202 -8.67 -9.95 -9.06
CA MET A 202 -7.98 -10.79 -8.08
C MET A 202 -8.86 -11.06 -6.85
N ASP A 203 -9.60 -10.05 -6.38
CA ASP A 203 -10.53 -10.20 -5.27
C ASP A 203 -11.69 -11.13 -5.65
N ALA A 204 -12.25 -10.99 -6.85
CA ALA A 204 -13.28 -11.91 -7.33
C ALA A 204 -12.76 -13.35 -7.49
N TYR A 205 -11.47 -13.50 -7.85
CA TYR A 205 -10.82 -14.81 -7.90
C TYR A 205 -10.71 -15.43 -6.50
N MET A 206 -10.18 -14.69 -5.51
CA MET A 206 -10.07 -15.17 -4.13
C MET A 206 -11.45 -15.50 -3.55
N LEU A 207 -12.47 -14.70 -3.82
CA LEU A 207 -13.84 -14.97 -3.41
C LEU A 207 -14.36 -16.33 -3.93
N GLN A 208 -14.04 -16.67 -5.19
CA GLN A 208 -14.38 -17.97 -5.75
C GLN A 208 -13.67 -19.11 -5.02
N ASP A 209 -12.41 -18.94 -4.64
CA ASP A 209 -11.68 -19.96 -3.88
C ASP A 209 -12.27 -20.17 -2.48
N ILE A 210 -12.61 -19.08 -1.79
CA ILE A 210 -13.27 -19.13 -0.48
C ILE A 210 -14.60 -19.89 -0.59
N TYR A 211 -15.39 -19.61 -1.64
CA TYR A 211 -16.64 -20.30 -1.91
C TYR A 211 -16.42 -21.79 -2.22
N ASP A 212 -15.46 -22.12 -3.07
CA ASP A 212 -15.16 -23.49 -3.50
C ASP A 212 -14.71 -24.38 -2.33
N GLU A 213 -13.94 -23.83 -1.38
CA GLU A 213 -13.47 -24.56 -0.19
C GLU A 213 -14.56 -24.68 0.92
N GLY A 214 -15.74 -24.09 0.71
CA GLY A 214 -16.90 -24.29 1.58
C GLY A 214 -16.90 -23.42 2.85
N TYR A 215 -16.24 -22.26 2.82
CA TYR A 215 -16.31 -21.29 3.90
C TYR A 215 -17.71 -20.71 4.05
N ALA A 216 -18.04 -20.24 5.25
CA ALA A 216 -19.35 -19.69 5.57
C ALA A 216 -19.59 -18.29 4.96
N GLY A 217 -18.54 -17.61 4.55
CA GLY A 217 -18.59 -16.32 3.89
C GLY A 217 -17.22 -15.66 3.76
N ALA A 218 -17.20 -14.51 3.09
CA ALA A 218 -16.02 -13.70 2.87
C ALA A 218 -16.37 -12.22 2.98
N LEU A 219 -15.52 -11.43 3.63
CA LEU A 219 -15.64 -9.97 3.69
C LEU A 219 -14.43 -9.35 2.98
N VAL A 220 -14.68 -8.67 1.86
CA VAL A 220 -13.63 -7.96 1.13
C VAL A 220 -13.14 -6.79 1.97
N PHE A 221 -11.84 -6.71 2.18
CA PHE A 221 -11.19 -5.59 2.84
C PHE A 221 -10.80 -4.57 1.76
N THR A 222 -11.45 -3.41 1.65
CA THR A 222 -12.51 -2.83 2.51
C THR A 222 -13.48 -1.97 1.70
N TRP A 223 -14.45 -1.29 2.34
CA TRP A 223 -15.39 -0.42 1.64
C TRP A 223 -14.71 0.80 1.01
N GLN A 224 -13.95 1.58 1.80
CA GLN A 224 -13.33 2.82 1.35
C GLN A 224 -11.83 2.88 1.58
N ASP A 225 -11.14 3.65 0.76
CA ASP A 225 -9.71 3.94 0.94
C ASP A 225 -9.44 4.66 2.27
N GLU A 226 -8.26 4.41 2.83
CA GLU A 226 -7.88 4.86 4.16
C GLU A 226 -6.55 5.61 4.10
N TRP A 227 -6.59 6.91 3.77
CA TRP A 227 -5.39 7.75 3.59
C TRP A 227 -4.44 7.78 4.81
N PHE A 228 -4.94 7.49 6.01
CA PHE A 228 -4.11 7.47 7.22
C PHE A 228 -3.26 6.20 7.38
N LYS A 229 -3.52 5.15 6.59
CA LYS A 229 -2.78 3.88 6.67
C LYS A 229 -1.33 4.05 6.22
N ARG A 230 -0.49 3.15 6.68
CA ARG A 230 0.96 3.15 6.48
C ARG A 230 1.44 1.76 6.12
N SER A 231 2.43 1.66 5.24
CA SER A 231 3.12 0.40 4.93
C SER A 231 4.48 0.38 5.62
N TRP A 232 4.98 -0.81 6.00
CA TRP A 232 6.24 -0.93 6.73
C TRP A 232 7.44 -0.36 5.97
N ASN A 233 7.41 -0.39 4.64
CA ASN A 233 8.48 0.06 3.76
C ASN A 233 8.40 1.55 3.38
N THR A 234 7.38 2.28 3.85
CA THR A 234 7.22 3.73 3.62
C THR A 234 7.02 4.56 4.89
N MET A 235 6.67 3.92 6.02
CA MET A 235 6.27 4.61 7.25
C MET A 235 7.37 5.47 7.92
N ASP A 236 8.63 5.27 7.55
CA ASP A 236 9.77 6.07 8.02
C ASP A 236 9.99 7.34 7.18
N PHE A 237 9.28 7.49 6.06
CA PHE A 237 9.46 8.57 5.08
C PHE A 237 8.30 9.59 5.08
N ASP A 238 7.41 9.55 6.06
CA ASP A 238 6.31 10.50 6.23
C ASP A 238 6.20 11.01 7.67
N LEU A 239 5.40 12.06 7.87
CA LEU A 239 5.04 12.53 9.22
C LEU A 239 3.82 11.77 9.74
N SER A 240 4.01 10.98 10.80
CA SER A 240 2.98 10.07 11.33
C SER A 240 1.66 10.75 11.67
N ASP A 241 1.73 11.93 12.28
CA ASP A 241 0.56 12.68 12.75
C ASP A 241 -0.12 13.45 11.61
N ARG A 242 0.47 13.42 10.40
CA ARG A 242 -0.03 14.12 9.22
C ARG A 242 -0.60 13.22 8.14
N ARG A 243 -0.43 11.90 8.24
CA ARG A 243 -0.97 10.92 7.27
C ARG A 243 -2.46 11.11 6.91
N PRO A 244 -3.37 11.44 7.84
CA PRO A 244 -4.79 11.63 7.48
C PRO A 244 -5.06 12.82 6.54
N PHE A 245 -4.11 13.74 6.35
CA PHE A 245 -4.33 14.98 5.60
C PHE A 245 -3.90 14.90 4.14
N TRP A 246 -3.36 13.79 3.66
CA TRP A 246 -2.92 13.64 2.28
C TRP A 246 -2.92 12.16 1.88
N SER A 247 -2.99 11.87 0.59
CA SER A 247 -2.97 10.50 0.08
C SER A 247 -1.57 10.16 -0.44
N ASN A 248 -0.99 9.07 0.07
CA ASN A 248 0.29 8.54 -0.37
C ASN A 248 0.07 7.25 -1.18
N PRO A 249 0.01 7.32 -2.52
CA PRO A 249 -0.19 6.14 -3.34
C PRO A 249 1.04 5.19 -3.34
N GLN A 250 2.17 5.57 -2.74
CA GLN A 250 3.30 4.67 -2.49
C GLN A 250 3.06 3.73 -1.31
N ALA A 251 2.16 4.10 -0.38
CA ALA A 251 1.79 3.23 0.73
C ALA A 251 0.72 2.25 0.24
N SER A 252 1.09 0.97 0.14
CA SER A 252 0.21 -0.08 -0.35
C SER A 252 -1.08 -0.22 0.47
N GLU A 253 -1.05 0.16 1.75
CA GLU A 253 -2.15 0.02 2.70
C GLU A 253 -3.26 1.08 2.55
N GLN A 254 -3.08 2.10 1.72
CA GLN A 254 -4.06 3.19 1.61
C GLN A 254 -5.19 2.91 0.62
N GLU A 255 -4.99 2.01 -0.35
CA GLU A 255 -5.85 1.88 -1.55
C GLU A 255 -6.58 0.53 -1.65
N PHE A 256 -6.96 -0.06 -0.52
CA PHE A 256 -7.75 -1.31 -0.43
C PHE A 256 -9.25 -1.11 -0.70
N GLY A 257 -9.77 0.10 -0.57
CA GLY A 257 -11.20 0.36 -0.69
C GLY A 257 -11.73 0.06 -2.08
N LEU A 258 -12.99 -0.40 -2.17
CA LEU A 258 -13.76 -0.40 -3.43
C LEU A 258 -14.29 1.01 -3.77
N LEU A 259 -14.33 1.90 -2.78
CA LEU A 259 -14.63 3.32 -2.88
C LEU A 259 -13.33 4.12 -2.68
N ALA A 260 -12.91 4.84 -3.71
CA ALA A 260 -11.83 5.80 -3.62
C ALA A 260 -12.30 7.08 -2.92
N PHE A 261 -11.41 7.67 -2.14
CA PHE A 261 -11.42 9.09 -1.84
C PHE A 261 -10.36 9.74 -2.72
N ASP A 262 -10.78 10.39 -3.81
CA ASP A 262 -9.89 11.09 -4.72
C ASP A 262 -9.76 12.57 -4.30
N PRO A 263 -8.59 13.22 -4.53
CA PRO A 263 -8.40 14.63 -4.19
C PRO A 263 -9.39 15.57 -4.89
N GLY A 264 -9.68 16.70 -4.25
CA GLY A 264 -10.61 17.71 -4.78
C GLY A 264 -12.07 17.46 -4.39
N LYS A 265 -12.90 18.51 -4.43
CA LYS A 265 -14.29 18.47 -3.91
C LYS A 265 -15.29 17.75 -4.80
N GLU A 266 -15.04 17.73 -6.10
CA GLU A 266 -15.96 17.15 -7.11
C GLU A 266 -15.17 16.36 -8.15
N THR A 267 -14.01 16.90 -8.56
CA THR A 267 -13.02 16.25 -9.42
C THR A 267 -11.63 16.59 -8.91
N SER A 268 -10.64 15.80 -9.32
CA SER A 268 -9.23 16.14 -9.12
C SER A 268 -8.83 17.37 -9.93
N VAL A 269 -7.72 18.02 -9.53
CA VAL A 269 -7.24 19.24 -10.20
C VAL A 269 -6.66 18.97 -11.58
N SER A 270 -6.24 17.72 -11.82
CA SER A 270 -5.78 17.25 -13.12
C SER A 270 -5.93 15.72 -13.28
N TYR A 271 -6.15 15.26 -14.51
CA TYR A 271 -6.05 13.85 -14.90
C TYR A 271 -5.03 13.68 -16.03
N VAL A 272 -4.22 12.63 -15.98
CA VAL A 272 -3.29 12.29 -17.08
C VAL A 272 -4.03 11.58 -18.21
N ASP A 273 -4.71 12.33 -19.08
CA ASP A 273 -5.56 11.77 -20.16
C ASP A 273 -5.38 12.44 -21.55
N GLY A 274 -4.52 13.46 -21.63
CA GLY A 274 -4.23 14.22 -22.82
C GLY A 274 -5.24 15.32 -23.13
N ASP A 275 -6.30 15.48 -22.33
CA ASP A 275 -7.24 16.61 -22.43
C ASP A 275 -6.75 17.78 -21.59
N VAL A 276 -6.02 18.67 -22.26
CA VAL A 276 -5.43 19.83 -21.61
C VAL A 276 -6.42 20.95 -21.24
N SER A 277 -7.73 20.74 -21.39
CA SER A 277 -8.75 21.77 -21.14
C SER A 277 -8.74 22.28 -19.70
N GLU A 278 -8.40 21.42 -18.74
CA GLU A 278 -8.24 21.76 -17.33
C GLU A 278 -7.09 22.74 -17.05
N TRP A 279 -6.13 22.86 -17.96
CA TRP A 279 -4.98 23.77 -17.86
C TRP A 279 -5.21 25.15 -18.49
N LYS A 280 -6.37 25.38 -19.13
CA LYS A 280 -6.61 26.54 -19.99
C LYS A 280 -6.39 27.90 -19.33
N ASN A 281 -6.65 27.99 -18.02
CA ASN A 281 -6.56 29.25 -17.26
C ASN A 281 -5.30 29.34 -16.39
N ASP A 282 -4.42 28.35 -16.48
CA ASP A 282 -3.23 28.28 -15.64
C ASP A 282 -2.06 29.01 -16.32
N PRO A 283 -1.37 29.90 -15.61
CA PRO A 283 -0.17 30.51 -16.14
C PRO A 283 0.94 29.46 -16.25
N PRO A 284 1.80 29.52 -17.28
CA PRO A 284 2.98 28.68 -17.33
C PRO A 284 3.92 29.04 -16.17
N LEU A 285 4.52 28.02 -15.56
CA LEU A 285 5.59 28.19 -14.58
C LEU A 285 6.85 28.75 -15.26
N VAL A 286 7.17 28.19 -16.44
CA VAL A 286 8.27 28.65 -17.28
C VAL A 286 7.96 28.36 -18.76
N SER A 287 8.40 29.26 -19.63
CA SER A 287 8.27 29.12 -21.09
C SER A 287 9.60 29.42 -21.77
N SER A 288 9.82 28.72 -22.88
CA SER A 288 10.94 28.89 -23.80
C SER A 288 10.45 28.75 -25.24
N ALA A 289 11.34 28.62 -26.22
CA ALA A 289 10.94 28.58 -27.63
C ALA A 289 10.17 27.30 -27.96
N ASN A 290 10.64 26.16 -27.45
CA ASN A 290 10.11 24.84 -27.76
C ASN A 290 9.52 24.11 -26.56
N LEU A 291 9.61 24.66 -25.35
CA LEU A 291 9.14 24.02 -24.14
C LEU A 291 8.43 25.00 -23.21
N THR A 292 7.20 24.69 -22.84
CA THR A 292 6.44 25.40 -21.80
C THR A 292 5.96 24.41 -20.74
N ILE A 293 6.16 24.74 -19.47
CA ILE A 293 5.84 23.89 -18.33
C ILE A 293 4.76 24.58 -17.49
N TYR A 294 3.70 23.85 -17.21
CA TYR A 294 2.65 24.21 -16.26
C TYR A 294 2.71 23.25 -15.09
N VAL A 295 2.41 23.74 -13.88
CA VAL A 295 2.48 22.93 -12.66
C VAL A 295 1.27 23.22 -11.77
N LYS A 296 0.69 22.15 -11.23
CA LYS A 296 -0.38 22.15 -10.21
C LYS A 296 -0.09 21.07 -9.18
N SER A 297 -0.85 21.06 -8.10
CA SER A 297 -0.79 19.99 -7.12
C SER A 297 -2.08 19.88 -6.33
N ASP A 298 -2.28 18.73 -5.71
CA ASP A 298 -3.38 18.47 -4.78
C ASP A 298 -2.89 17.63 -3.58
N GLU A 299 -3.83 17.05 -2.84
CA GLU A 299 -3.58 16.22 -1.66
C GLU A 299 -2.84 14.91 -1.96
N LYS A 300 -2.59 14.54 -3.23
CA LYS A 300 -1.98 13.25 -3.62
C LYS A 300 -0.78 13.39 -4.55
N TYR A 301 -0.82 14.35 -5.48
CA TYR A 301 0.16 14.45 -6.57
C TYR A 301 0.66 15.87 -6.83
N LEU A 302 1.87 15.95 -7.37
CA LEU A 302 2.35 17.06 -8.19
C LEU A 302 2.02 16.76 -9.66
N TYR A 303 1.33 17.66 -10.35
CA TYR A 303 0.98 17.53 -11.76
C TYR A 303 1.79 18.48 -12.62
N LEU A 304 2.23 18.00 -13.79
CA LEU A 304 2.90 18.79 -14.79
C LEU A 304 2.20 18.61 -16.15
N ARG A 305 2.07 19.71 -16.87
CA ARG A 305 1.81 19.70 -18.31
C ARG A 305 2.99 20.34 -19.02
N LEU A 306 3.55 19.63 -19.99
CA LEU A 306 4.63 20.12 -20.84
C LEU A 306 4.11 20.26 -22.25
N GLU A 307 3.99 21.50 -22.72
CA GLU A 307 3.76 21.80 -24.14
C GLU A 307 5.12 21.80 -24.84
N THR A 308 5.30 20.85 -25.74
CA THR A 308 6.58 20.52 -26.38
C THR A 308 6.47 20.67 -27.89
N LYS A 309 7.25 21.57 -28.49
CA LYS A 309 7.31 21.71 -29.94
C LYS A 309 8.44 20.89 -30.50
N ASN A 310 8.16 20.18 -31.60
CA ASN A 310 9.13 19.32 -32.27
C ASN A 310 9.69 18.20 -31.37
N TYR A 311 8.96 17.72 -30.38
CA TYR A 311 9.40 16.61 -29.53
C TYR A 311 9.01 15.26 -30.15
N ASP A 312 9.98 14.41 -30.46
CA ASP A 312 9.74 13.02 -30.89
C ASP A 312 9.88 12.11 -29.68
N PHE A 313 8.76 11.73 -29.09
CA PHE A 313 8.70 10.96 -27.85
C PHE A 313 9.44 9.62 -27.85
N ASP A 314 9.58 9.00 -29.01
CA ASP A 314 10.27 7.70 -29.14
C ASP A 314 11.79 7.85 -29.34
N LYS A 315 12.30 9.06 -29.58
CA LYS A 315 13.71 9.31 -29.92
C LYS A 315 14.40 10.35 -29.06
N ASP A 316 13.65 11.38 -28.69
CA ASP A 316 14.12 12.52 -27.91
C ASP A 316 13.96 12.21 -26.41
N THR A 317 14.68 12.95 -25.57
CA THR A 317 14.59 12.81 -24.12
C THR A 317 14.22 14.16 -23.52
N LEU A 318 13.21 14.16 -22.65
CA LEU A 318 12.80 15.33 -21.89
C LEU A 318 13.23 15.11 -20.43
N LEU A 319 14.01 16.04 -19.89
CA LEU A 319 14.45 16.02 -18.50
C LEU A 319 13.79 17.17 -17.76
N ILE A 320 13.16 16.89 -16.63
CA ILE A 320 12.55 17.90 -15.76
C ILE A 320 13.33 17.88 -14.43
N PRO A 321 14.35 18.76 -14.27
CA PRO A 321 15.06 18.91 -13.01
C PRO A 321 14.18 19.59 -11.95
N ILE A 322 14.30 19.11 -10.71
CA ILE A 322 13.57 19.61 -9.53
C ILE A 322 14.59 19.86 -8.40
N ASP A 323 14.68 21.12 -7.96
CA ASP A 323 15.35 21.54 -6.72
C ASP A 323 14.29 21.60 -5.62
N SER A 324 14.34 20.65 -4.70
CA SER A 324 13.37 20.45 -3.62
C SER A 324 13.86 20.95 -2.27
N LEU A 325 15.17 20.89 -2.04
CA LEU A 325 15.85 21.21 -0.80
C LEU A 325 17.10 22.07 -1.05
N GLN A 326 17.09 23.28 -0.50
CA GLN A 326 18.21 24.21 -0.66
C GLN A 326 19.48 23.73 0.06
N GLY A 327 20.65 23.92 -0.57
CA GLY A 327 21.97 23.63 0.02
C GLY A 327 22.52 22.22 -0.27
N GLN A 328 21.87 21.49 -1.17
CA GLN A 328 22.31 20.21 -1.72
C GLN A 328 21.78 20.03 -3.16
N GLY A 329 21.88 18.82 -3.71
CA GLY A 329 21.53 18.50 -5.09
C GLY A 329 22.75 18.50 -6.02
N ASN A 330 22.56 17.96 -7.23
CA ASN A 330 23.57 17.92 -8.27
C ASN A 330 23.43 19.10 -9.23
N THR A 331 24.54 19.74 -9.57
CA THR A 331 24.64 20.78 -10.61
C THR A 331 24.79 20.20 -12.01
N THR A 332 25.10 18.91 -12.11
CA THR A 332 25.25 18.19 -13.37
C THR A 332 24.56 16.83 -13.33
N ASP A 333 24.28 16.27 -14.49
CA ASP A 333 23.92 14.86 -14.64
C ASP A 333 24.93 14.19 -15.56
N SER A 334 25.73 13.29 -14.98
CA SER A 334 26.81 12.60 -15.67
C SER A 334 26.34 11.62 -16.74
N LYS A 335 25.15 11.01 -16.56
CA LYS A 335 24.57 10.03 -17.48
C LYS A 335 24.08 10.73 -18.74
N ASN A 336 23.31 11.81 -18.58
CA ASN A 336 22.76 12.58 -19.69
C ASN A 336 23.71 13.67 -20.20
N LYS A 337 24.81 13.92 -19.48
CA LYS A 337 25.86 14.92 -19.80
C LYS A 337 25.30 16.34 -19.88
N VAL A 338 24.46 16.70 -18.92
CA VAL A 338 23.83 18.03 -18.84
C VAL A 338 24.30 18.79 -17.61
N ILE A 339 24.18 20.11 -17.67
CA ILE A 339 24.42 21.04 -16.56
C ILE A 339 23.06 21.68 -16.25
N PHE A 340 22.68 21.69 -14.98
CA PHE A 340 21.44 22.31 -14.52
C PHE A 340 21.69 23.76 -14.11
N GLU A 341 20.65 24.59 -14.22
CA GLU A 341 20.73 25.98 -13.77
C GLU A 341 20.82 26.09 -12.24
N ARG A 342 20.21 25.12 -11.53
CA ARG A 342 20.22 25.02 -10.07
C ARG A 342 20.66 23.63 -9.64
N PRO A 343 21.24 23.48 -8.44
CA PRO A 343 21.39 22.17 -7.81
C PRO A 343 20.05 21.44 -7.82
N THR A 344 20.07 20.19 -8.29
CA THR A 344 18.88 19.41 -8.60
C THR A 344 18.86 18.13 -7.75
N ASP A 345 17.79 17.95 -6.98
CA ASP A 345 17.58 16.76 -6.15
C ASP A 345 16.91 15.63 -6.93
N PHE A 346 16.02 15.95 -7.87
CA PHE A 346 15.30 14.94 -8.67
C PHE A 346 15.29 15.31 -10.15
N VAL A 347 15.26 14.29 -11.01
CA VAL A 347 15.01 14.46 -12.44
C VAL A 347 13.88 13.51 -12.85
N ILE A 348 12.81 14.08 -13.40
CA ILE A 348 11.84 13.27 -14.17
C ILE A 348 12.44 13.11 -15.57
N GLU A 349 12.77 11.87 -15.94
CA GLU A 349 13.28 11.51 -17.26
C GLU A 349 12.13 10.91 -18.09
N LEU A 350 11.77 11.56 -19.21
CA LEU A 350 10.86 10.98 -20.19
C LEU A 350 11.62 10.58 -21.45
N ASN A 351 11.58 9.28 -21.75
CA ASN A 351 12.30 8.66 -22.84
C ASN A 351 11.51 7.43 -23.33
N GLY A 352 10.42 7.67 -24.05
CA GLY A 352 9.49 6.64 -24.50
C GLY A 352 8.65 6.02 -23.38
N LYS A 353 7.72 5.13 -23.77
CA LYS A 353 6.71 4.55 -22.86
C LYS A 353 7.31 3.70 -21.74
N GLU A 354 8.38 2.97 -22.04
CA GLU A 354 8.90 1.91 -21.16
C GLU A 354 10.15 2.31 -20.36
N ASN A 355 10.75 3.46 -20.67
CA ASN A 355 12.05 3.86 -20.11
C ASN A 355 11.99 5.21 -19.37
N SER A 356 10.78 5.72 -19.14
CA SER A 356 10.52 6.94 -18.37
C SER A 356 10.47 6.67 -16.87
N ARG A 357 11.02 7.58 -16.05
CA ARG A 357 11.22 7.37 -14.60
C ARG A 357 11.51 8.68 -13.85
N VAL A 358 11.35 8.66 -12.53
CA VAL A 358 11.93 9.64 -11.59
C VAL A 358 13.25 9.06 -11.05
N VAL A 359 14.29 9.87 -11.05
CA VAL A 359 15.58 9.57 -10.41
C VAL A 359 15.94 10.65 -9.40
N VAL A 360 16.69 10.29 -8.37
CA VAL A 360 17.08 11.16 -7.25
C VAL A 360 18.58 11.31 -7.16
N ASP A 361 19.06 12.48 -6.74
CA ASP A 361 20.45 12.69 -6.37
C ASP A 361 20.88 11.55 -5.46
N SER A 362 21.95 10.85 -5.84
CA SER A 362 22.47 9.72 -5.08
C SER A 362 22.75 10.05 -3.59
N TYR A 363 23.04 11.32 -3.27
CA TYR A 363 23.21 11.83 -1.91
C TYR A 363 21.89 12.08 -1.15
N TYR A 364 20.77 12.13 -1.85
CA TYR A 364 19.43 12.34 -1.29
C TYR A 364 18.52 11.11 -1.43
N ASP A 365 19.07 9.98 -1.89
CA ASP A 365 18.41 8.68 -1.97
C ASP A 365 18.13 8.10 -0.57
N SER A 366 16.87 8.18 -0.16
CA SER A 366 16.40 7.77 1.17
C SER A 366 16.45 6.26 1.37
N PHE A 367 16.22 5.48 0.31
CA PHE A 367 16.36 4.03 0.31
C PHE A 367 17.82 3.62 0.54
N TYR A 368 18.76 4.18 -0.22
CA TYR A 368 20.18 3.91 -0.04
C TYR A 368 20.64 4.31 1.37
N TYR A 369 20.24 5.50 1.85
CA TYR A 369 20.59 5.95 3.18
C TYR A 369 20.09 5.00 4.28
N LEU A 370 18.82 4.60 4.25
CA LEU A 370 18.26 3.71 5.26
C LEU A 370 18.90 2.31 5.19
N TYR A 371 18.87 1.67 4.02
CA TYR A 371 19.22 0.25 3.92
C TYR A 371 20.71 -0.01 3.75
N ALA A 372 21.48 0.87 3.09
CA ALA A 372 22.92 0.67 2.91
C ALA A 372 23.72 1.28 4.06
N LYS A 373 23.40 2.52 4.44
CA LYS A 373 24.20 3.29 5.40
C LYS A 373 23.80 3.01 6.85
N GLN A 374 22.52 3.13 7.19
CA GLN A 374 22.06 2.96 8.56
C GLN A 374 21.94 1.49 8.97
N LEU A 375 21.19 0.70 8.19
CA LEU A 375 20.88 -0.70 8.54
C LEU A 375 21.91 -1.71 8.02
N LYS A 376 22.75 -1.32 7.04
CA LYS A 376 23.78 -2.17 6.42
C LYS A 376 23.25 -3.49 5.83
N MET A 377 22.03 -3.44 5.29
CA MET A 377 21.32 -4.56 4.66
C MET A 377 21.64 -4.70 3.17
N ILE A 378 22.11 -3.64 2.52
CA ILE A 378 22.57 -3.67 1.13
C ILE A 378 23.99 -3.12 1.02
N LYS A 379 24.64 -3.36 -0.13
CA LYS A 379 26.02 -2.96 -0.37
C LYS A 379 26.15 -1.42 -0.40
N ALA A 380 27.00 -0.88 0.46
CA ALA A 380 27.36 0.54 0.44
C ALA A 380 28.17 0.91 -0.83
N ASN A 381 27.92 2.11 -1.33
CA ASN A 381 28.62 2.76 -2.41
C ASN A 381 29.02 4.19 -2.01
N ALA A 382 30.31 4.43 -1.77
CA ALA A 382 30.80 5.74 -1.31
C ALA A 382 30.49 6.90 -2.29
N PHE A 383 30.29 6.60 -3.58
CA PHE A 383 29.89 7.62 -4.56
C PHE A 383 28.49 8.17 -4.30
N ASN A 384 27.59 7.38 -3.72
CA ASN A 384 26.26 7.83 -3.31
C ASN A 384 26.32 8.76 -2.08
N GLU A 385 27.43 8.82 -1.36
CA GLU A 385 27.59 9.67 -0.18
C GLU A 385 28.33 10.98 -0.50
N THR A 386 28.56 11.27 -1.79
CA THR A 386 29.26 12.46 -2.25
C THR A 386 28.26 13.51 -2.74
N LYS A 387 28.28 14.71 -2.12
CA LYS A 387 27.49 15.85 -2.61
C LYS A 387 27.93 16.27 -4.01
N ASP A 388 26.96 16.67 -4.83
CA ASP A 388 27.20 17.18 -6.18
C ASP A 388 28.09 16.23 -7.02
N SER A 389 27.84 14.92 -6.90
CA SER A 389 28.55 13.87 -7.63
C SER A 389 28.15 13.81 -9.11
N GLY A 390 27.01 14.41 -9.45
CA GLY A 390 26.36 14.31 -10.74
C GLY A 390 25.74 12.93 -11.02
N LEU A 391 25.54 12.12 -9.98
CA LEU A 391 24.93 10.79 -10.07
C LEU A 391 23.50 10.84 -9.55
N PHE A 392 22.59 10.26 -10.32
CA PHE A 392 21.20 10.05 -9.94
C PHE A 392 20.91 8.55 -9.85
N ASN A 393 20.29 8.13 -8.74
CA ASN A 393 19.85 6.77 -8.51
C ASN A 393 18.38 6.61 -8.92
N PRO A 394 17.98 5.40 -9.37
CA PRO A 394 16.57 5.05 -9.44
C PRO A 394 15.92 5.11 -8.05
N GLU A 395 14.66 5.54 -7.98
CA GLU A 395 13.86 5.46 -6.75
C GLU A 395 13.46 4.01 -6.46
N ILE A 396 13.73 3.52 -5.26
CA ILE A 396 13.55 2.11 -4.88
C ILE A 396 12.70 1.98 -3.61
N LEU A 397 11.80 1.00 -3.58
CA LEU A 397 11.15 0.54 -2.34
C LEU A 397 11.61 -0.87 -1.97
N ALA A 398 11.83 -1.09 -0.67
CA ALA A 398 12.11 -2.42 -0.13
C ALA A 398 10.84 -3.28 -0.13
N LEU A 399 11.00 -4.58 -0.39
CA LEU A 399 9.89 -5.55 -0.44
C LEU A 399 10.06 -6.68 0.57
N ASN A 400 11.30 -7.07 0.86
CA ASN A 400 11.59 -7.95 1.99
C ASN A 400 13.05 -7.77 2.39
N LYS A 401 13.34 -8.00 3.67
CA LYS A 401 14.70 -8.11 4.18
C LYS A 401 15.30 -9.45 3.72
N GLU A 402 16.59 -9.65 3.96
CA GLU A 402 17.17 -10.98 3.81
C GLU A 402 16.50 -11.95 4.81
N ILE A 403 16.03 -13.08 4.31
CA ILE A 403 15.38 -14.12 5.11
C ILE A 403 16.08 -15.46 4.91
N SER A 404 16.05 -16.30 5.93
CA SER A 404 16.61 -17.66 5.87
C SER A 404 15.49 -18.67 6.06
N LEU A 405 15.22 -19.45 5.01
CA LEU A 405 14.19 -20.49 5.02
C LEU A 405 14.64 -21.67 5.90
N PRO A 406 13.91 -21.99 6.99
CA PRO A 406 14.35 -22.99 7.97
C PRO A 406 14.55 -24.39 7.43
N VAL A 407 13.65 -24.87 6.55
CA VAL A 407 13.66 -26.24 6.03
C VAL A 407 14.49 -26.36 4.76
N ASP A 408 14.38 -25.38 3.86
CA ASP A 408 15.10 -25.41 2.58
C ASP A 408 16.60 -25.08 2.75
N HIS A 409 16.99 -24.53 3.90
CA HIS A 409 18.34 -24.03 4.18
C HIS A 409 18.82 -23.03 3.11
N GLN A 410 17.88 -22.30 2.53
CA GLN A 410 18.11 -21.29 1.51
C GLN A 410 18.00 -19.90 2.11
N THR A 411 19.01 -19.07 1.85
CA THR A 411 18.93 -17.63 2.11
C THR A 411 18.31 -16.95 0.90
N ILE A 412 17.19 -16.25 1.11
CA ILE A 412 16.60 -15.37 0.11
C ILE A 412 17.15 -13.97 0.38
N PRO A 413 17.82 -13.34 -0.61
CA PRO A 413 18.45 -12.05 -0.41
C PRO A 413 17.41 -10.95 -0.21
N PHE A 414 17.86 -9.81 0.33
CA PHE A 414 17.07 -8.57 0.36
C PHE A 414 16.43 -8.30 -0.99
N SER A 415 15.13 -8.00 -1.00
CA SER A 415 14.37 -7.73 -2.22
C SER A 415 13.82 -6.31 -2.23
N SER A 416 13.79 -5.73 -3.42
CA SER A 416 13.33 -4.38 -3.67
C SER A 416 12.89 -4.24 -5.13
N TYR A 417 12.23 -3.13 -5.45
CA TYR A 417 11.89 -2.81 -6.84
C TYR A 417 12.03 -1.32 -7.13
N GLU A 418 12.22 -0.99 -8.41
CA GLU A 418 12.25 0.39 -8.87
C GLU A 418 10.83 0.96 -8.85
N THR A 419 10.57 1.77 -7.82
CA THR A 419 9.35 2.54 -7.72
C THR A 419 9.43 3.81 -8.58
N GLY A 420 10.61 4.28 -8.99
CA GLY A 420 10.73 5.48 -9.83
C GLY A 420 10.18 5.34 -11.25
N LYS A 421 10.01 4.10 -11.75
CA LYS A 421 9.55 3.85 -13.12
C LYS A 421 8.12 4.39 -13.31
N LEU A 422 7.92 5.18 -14.37
CA LEU A 422 6.63 5.80 -14.69
C LEU A 422 5.84 4.94 -15.68
N THR A 423 4.53 4.84 -15.45
CA THR A 423 3.62 4.07 -16.31
C THR A 423 2.95 4.97 -17.33
N TYR A 424 3.10 4.66 -18.63
CA TYR A 424 2.36 5.34 -19.69
C TYR A 424 0.90 4.86 -19.73
N GLY A 425 -0.07 5.76 -19.75
CA GLY A 425 -1.48 5.37 -19.90
C GLY A 425 -2.45 6.51 -19.61
N ASN A 426 -3.75 6.20 -19.60
CA ASN A 426 -4.80 7.15 -19.28
C ASN A 426 -5.23 7.02 -17.81
N GLY A 427 -5.01 8.05 -17.02
CA GLY A 427 -5.36 8.10 -15.60
C GLY A 427 -6.71 8.75 -15.29
N ASN A 428 -7.54 9.04 -16.28
CA ASN A 428 -8.90 9.55 -16.06
C ASN A 428 -9.89 8.40 -15.80
N PRO A 429 -10.53 8.34 -14.61
CA PRO A 429 -11.42 7.25 -14.25
C PRO A 429 -12.71 7.18 -15.08
N GLN A 430 -13.02 8.21 -15.87
CA GLN A 430 -14.15 8.19 -16.81
C GLN A 430 -13.78 7.63 -18.19
N SER A 431 -12.49 7.35 -18.44
CA SER A 431 -12.05 6.80 -19.72
C SER A 431 -12.29 5.29 -19.82
N THR A 432 -12.56 4.82 -21.04
CA THR A 432 -12.70 3.38 -21.33
C THR A 432 -11.38 2.61 -21.27
N ASP A 433 -10.24 3.30 -21.41
CA ASP A 433 -8.89 2.76 -21.31
C ASP A 433 -8.19 3.17 -20.00
N TYR A 434 -8.97 3.50 -18.97
CA TYR A 434 -8.48 3.90 -17.66
C TYR A 434 -7.51 2.88 -17.05
N ASN A 435 -6.36 3.38 -16.61
CA ASN A 435 -5.37 2.69 -15.83
C ASN A 435 -5.01 3.54 -14.61
N SER A 436 -5.42 3.10 -13.42
CA SER A 436 -5.13 3.82 -12.17
C SER A 436 -3.64 3.95 -11.86
N LEU A 437 -2.78 3.11 -12.46
CA LEU A 437 -1.32 3.18 -12.33
C LEU A 437 -0.66 4.17 -13.30
N ALA A 438 -1.38 4.74 -14.27
CA ALA A 438 -0.79 5.64 -15.26
C ALA A 438 -0.19 6.89 -14.59
N ASP A 439 1.09 7.17 -14.82
CA ASP A 439 1.74 8.37 -14.28
C ASP A 439 1.85 9.47 -15.34
N PHE A 440 1.82 9.12 -16.64
CA PHE A 440 1.96 10.10 -17.71
C PHE A 440 1.32 9.65 -19.02
N ILE A 441 1.00 10.62 -19.87
CA ILE A 441 0.50 10.41 -21.22
C ILE A 441 1.06 11.48 -22.16
N LEU A 442 1.14 11.15 -23.45
CA LEU A 442 1.42 12.10 -24.51
C LEU A 442 0.26 12.11 -25.49
N LYS A 443 -0.26 13.29 -25.78
CA LYS A 443 -1.24 13.54 -26.84
C LYS A 443 -0.90 14.83 -27.56
N ASP A 444 -0.80 14.73 -28.88
CA ASP A 444 -0.29 15.81 -29.73
C ASP A 444 1.06 16.33 -29.20
N ASP A 445 1.19 17.64 -28.99
CA ASP A 445 2.39 18.29 -28.46
C ASP A 445 2.41 18.38 -26.92
N ASN A 446 1.46 17.74 -26.22
CA ASN A 446 1.31 17.86 -24.77
C ASN A 446 1.64 16.55 -24.05
N VAL A 447 2.58 16.64 -23.12
CA VAL A 447 2.82 15.60 -22.12
C VAL A 447 2.14 16.01 -20.82
N GLU A 448 1.32 15.15 -20.25
CA GLU A 448 0.80 15.30 -18.89
C GLU A 448 1.42 14.26 -17.98
N ILE A 449 1.78 14.68 -16.77
CA ILE A 449 2.48 13.86 -15.77
C ILE A 449 1.81 14.11 -14.42
N ARG A 450 1.63 13.06 -13.63
CA ARG A 450 1.35 13.12 -12.19
C ARG A 450 2.41 12.36 -11.42
N ILE A 451 2.97 12.97 -10.39
CA ILE A 451 4.04 12.40 -9.57
C ILE A 451 3.57 12.35 -8.12
N PRO A 452 3.50 11.16 -7.51
CA PRO A 452 3.26 11.02 -6.07
C PRO A 452 4.22 11.89 -5.27
N TRP A 453 3.71 12.62 -4.28
CA TRP A 453 4.55 13.44 -3.39
C TRP A 453 5.70 12.65 -2.76
N ALA A 454 5.45 11.40 -2.37
CA ALA A 454 6.46 10.53 -1.77
C ALA A 454 7.63 10.14 -2.71
N LEU A 455 7.48 10.24 -4.05
CA LEU A 455 8.61 10.06 -4.99
C LEU A 455 9.56 11.26 -5.02
N LEU A 456 9.21 12.36 -4.36
CA LEU A 456 10.00 13.59 -4.29
C LEU A 456 10.47 13.86 -2.86
N ASN A 457 10.57 12.81 -2.03
CA ASN A 457 10.88 12.87 -0.60
C ASN A 457 10.01 13.88 0.19
N VAL A 458 8.78 14.16 -0.26
CA VAL A 458 7.82 14.97 0.51
C VAL A 458 7.27 14.10 1.63
N THR A 459 7.45 14.55 2.87
CA THR A 459 7.02 13.83 4.08
C THR A 459 5.63 14.25 4.55
N ASP A 460 5.22 15.48 4.20
CA ASP A 460 3.86 15.99 4.36
C ASP A 460 3.62 17.19 3.43
N PRO A 461 2.85 17.04 2.33
CA PRO A 461 2.55 18.15 1.44
C PRO A 461 1.63 19.18 2.11
N SER A 462 0.82 18.80 3.10
CA SER A 462 -0.16 19.68 3.75
C SER A 462 0.48 20.83 4.54
N THR A 463 1.69 20.60 5.07
CA THR A 463 2.49 21.62 5.79
C THR A 463 3.81 21.98 5.09
N LYS A 464 3.99 21.53 3.83
CA LYS A 464 5.19 21.73 2.99
C LYS A 464 6.46 21.15 3.60
N MET A 465 6.40 19.91 4.07
CA MET A 465 7.55 19.23 4.66
C MET A 465 8.18 18.27 3.66
N VAL A 466 9.49 18.38 3.50
CA VAL A 466 10.34 17.46 2.73
C VAL A 466 11.36 16.83 3.66
N MET A 467 11.95 15.72 3.24
CA MET A 467 13.04 15.10 3.97
C MET A 467 14.23 16.08 4.06
N ASP A 468 14.84 16.23 5.23
CA ASP A 468 16.02 17.08 5.40
C ASP A 468 17.29 16.34 4.94
N ASN A 469 18.45 17.00 5.02
CA ASN A 469 19.73 16.40 4.75
C ASN A 469 20.02 15.24 5.74
N MET A 470 19.83 14.01 5.24
CA MET A 470 19.94 12.79 6.02
C MET A 470 21.32 12.56 6.64
N TYR A 471 22.38 13.12 6.06
CA TYR A 471 23.75 12.97 6.55
C TYR A 471 24.11 13.96 7.66
N ILE A 472 23.21 14.88 8.02
CA ILE A 472 23.35 15.76 9.19
C ILE A 472 22.54 15.22 10.37
N GLY A 473 21.24 14.99 10.17
CA GLY A 473 20.29 14.70 11.25
C GLY A 473 19.63 13.32 11.19
N GLY A 474 19.94 12.49 10.19
CA GLY A 474 19.14 11.31 9.87
C GLY A 474 17.88 11.67 9.08
N ILE A 475 16.98 10.68 8.91
CA ILE A 475 15.69 10.91 8.27
C ILE A 475 14.86 11.80 9.19
N GLN A 476 14.74 13.07 8.80
CA GLN A 476 14.01 14.12 9.48
C GLN A 476 13.27 14.94 8.43
N SER A 477 12.36 15.81 8.85
CA SER A 477 11.63 16.68 7.93
C SER A 477 11.99 18.15 8.15
N VAL A 478 12.06 18.90 7.06
CA VAL A 478 12.28 20.34 7.04
C VAL A 478 11.25 21.02 6.15
N LYS A 479 10.88 22.25 6.50
CA LYS A 479 9.92 23.03 5.71
C LYS A 479 10.57 23.54 4.43
N THR A 480 9.90 23.35 3.30
CA THR A 480 10.30 23.92 2.01
C THR A 480 9.42 25.13 1.63
N ASN A 481 9.98 26.04 0.84
CA ASN A 481 9.21 27.13 0.23
C ASN A 481 8.47 26.69 -1.04
N GLY A 482 8.76 25.50 -1.54
CA GLY A 482 8.30 24.98 -2.82
C GLY A 482 9.46 24.40 -3.63
N PHE A 483 9.21 24.05 -4.88
CA PHE A 483 10.17 23.40 -5.76
C PHE A 483 10.57 24.33 -6.89
N TYR A 484 11.85 24.38 -7.26
CA TYR A 484 12.23 25.01 -8.52
C TYR A 484 12.25 23.96 -9.63
N LEU A 485 11.45 24.18 -10.67
CA LEU A 485 11.34 23.26 -11.81
C LEU A 485 11.71 23.96 -13.11
N GLY A 486 12.40 23.22 -13.97
CA GLY A 486 12.68 23.62 -15.35
C GLY A 486 12.56 22.43 -16.30
N GLY A 487 13.07 22.56 -17.51
CA GLY A 487 13.09 21.46 -18.46
C GLY A 487 14.21 21.58 -19.49
N LEU A 488 14.71 20.42 -19.91
CA LEU A 488 15.71 20.28 -20.96
C LEU A 488 15.19 19.30 -22.02
N LEU A 489 15.25 19.71 -23.28
CA LEU A 489 14.98 18.81 -24.41
C LEU A 489 16.30 18.37 -25.02
N LEU A 490 16.50 17.06 -25.08
CA LEU A 490 17.68 16.43 -25.65
C LEU A 490 17.32 15.71 -26.94
N LYS A 491 18.07 16.01 -28.01
CA LYS A 491 18.03 15.27 -29.28
C LYS A 491 19.38 14.68 -29.57
N ASN A 492 19.44 13.38 -29.88
CA ASN A 492 20.72 12.68 -30.06
C ASN A 492 21.71 12.92 -28.90
N LYS A 493 21.20 12.99 -27.66
CA LYS A 493 21.98 13.27 -26.43
C LYS A 493 22.63 14.66 -26.39
N GLN A 494 22.13 15.62 -27.16
CA GLN A 494 22.54 17.02 -27.09
C GLN A 494 21.37 17.88 -26.66
N VAL A 495 21.63 18.79 -25.72
CA VAL A 495 20.63 19.78 -25.27
C VAL A 495 20.33 20.73 -26.43
N VAL A 496 19.07 20.75 -26.87
CA VAL A 496 18.58 21.67 -27.91
C VAL A 496 17.68 22.77 -27.35
N GLU A 497 17.10 22.55 -26.17
CA GLU A 497 16.32 23.54 -25.42
C GLU A 497 16.64 23.39 -23.93
N SER A 498 16.71 24.50 -23.21
CA SER A 498 16.81 24.55 -21.75
C SER A 498 16.00 25.73 -21.26
N THR A 499 15.12 25.52 -20.28
CA THR A 499 14.36 26.60 -19.64
C THR A 499 15.10 27.13 -18.42
N ALA A 500 14.60 28.24 -17.87
CA ALA A 500 14.90 28.59 -16.49
C ALA A 500 14.26 27.58 -15.51
N MET A 501 14.77 27.49 -14.27
CA MET A 501 14.17 26.77 -13.15
C MET A 501 13.43 27.73 -12.21
N ASN A 502 12.10 27.75 -12.30
CA ASN A 502 11.25 28.69 -11.56
C ASN A 502 10.55 28.03 -10.37
N LEU A 503 10.32 28.81 -9.31
CA LEU A 503 9.69 28.35 -8.08
C LEU A 503 8.18 28.09 -8.29
N TYR A 504 7.77 26.84 -8.08
CA TYR A 504 6.41 26.45 -7.82
C TYR A 504 6.18 26.32 -6.30
N SER A 505 5.13 26.96 -5.78
CA SER A 505 4.71 26.81 -4.39
C SER A 505 3.21 26.58 -4.35
N TRP A 506 2.75 25.74 -3.43
CA TRP A 506 1.33 25.42 -3.25
C TRP A 506 0.76 26.05 -1.96
N GLN A 507 -0.52 25.86 -1.66
CA GLN A 507 -1.10 26.31 -0.40
C GLN A 507 -1.02 25.20 0.64
N GLU A 508 -0.79 25.56 1.91
CA GLU A 508 -0.90 24.62 3.03
C GLU A 508 -2.36 24.33 3.34
N TRP A 509 -2.64 23.17 3.95
CA TRP A 509 -3.99 22.81 4.38
C TRP A 509 -3.98 22.04 5.70
N GLU A 510 -5.07 22.20 6.46
CA GLU A 510 -5.35 21.43 7.69
C GLU A 510 -6.56 20.52 7.53
N THR A 511 -7.29 20.63 6.43
CA THR A 511 -8.42 19.77 6.10
C THR A 511 -8.33 19.49 4.60
N PRO A 512 -8.05 18.23 4.21
CA PRO A 512 -7.98 17.89 2.80
C PRO A 512 -9.36 18.02 2.15
N THR A 513 -9.37 18.29 0.85
CA THR A 513 -10.54 18.11 0.01
C THR A 513 -10.48 16.75 -0.66
N TYR A 514 -11.63 16.08 -0.71
CA TYR A 514 -11.79 14.80 -1.38
C TYR A 514 -13.22 14.62 -1.88
N HIS A 515 -13.39 13.69 -2.79
CA HIS A 515 -14.68 13.22 -3.28
C HIS A 515 -14.69 11.70 -3.39
N GLU A 516 -15.87 11.13 -3.24
CA GLU A 516 -16.11 9.69 -3.32
C GLU A 516 -16.25 9.23 -4.77
N ARG A 517 -15.55 8.15 -5.13
CA ARG A 517 -15.70 7.49 -6.43
C ARG A 517 -15.67 5.98 -6.29
N LEU A 518 -16.66 5.30 -6.85
CA LEU A 518 -16.61 3.84 -6.98
C LEU A 518 -15.54 3.44 -7.99
N LYS A 519 -14.62 2.58 -7.58
CA LYS A 519 -13.57 2.02 -8.44
C LYS A 519 -14.16 0.99 -9.42
N PRO A 520 -13.50 0.69 -10.56
CA PRO A 520 -13.84 -0.47 -11.37
C PRO A 520 -13.95 -1.77 -10.58
N SER A 521 -13.12 -1.96 -9.54
CA SER A 521 -13.18 -3.11 -8.64
C SER A 521 -14.55 -3.29 -7.99
N TYR A 522 -15.24 -2.21 -7.62
CA TYR A 522 -16.60 -2.28 -7.07
C TYR A 522 -17.56 -3.03 -8.01
N TYR A 523 -17.58 -2.68 -9.29
CA TYR A 523 -18.49 -3.29 -10.26
C TYR A 523 -18.09 -4.73 -10.58
N ILE A 524 -16.79 -5.06 -10.55
CA ILE A 524 -16.33 -6.44 -10.71
C ILE A 524 -16.80 -7.29 -9.52
N MET A 525 -16.64 -6.78 -8.29
CA MET A 525 -17.08 -7.47 -7.07
C MET A 525 -18.60 -7.58 -6.99
N GLN A 526 -19.34 -6.56 -7.38
CA GLN A 526 -20.81 -6.62 -7.51
C GLN A 526 -21.22 -7.80 -8.40
N ASN A 527 -20.62 -7.91 -9.59
CA ASN A 527 -20.88 -9.02 -10.50
C ASN A 527 -20.47 -10.39 -9.93
N ALA A 528 -19.40 -10.45 -9.14
CA ALA A 528 -18.96 -11.68 -8.48
C ALA A 528 -19.97 -12.13 -7.41
N PHE A 529 -20.44 -11.21 -6.56
CA PHE A 529 -21.46 -11.48 -5.55
C PHE A 529 -22.81 -11.89 -6.14
N GLU A 530 -23.19 -11.40 -7.33
CA GLU A 530 -24.43 -11.84 -8.00
C GLU A 530 -24.36 -13.28 -8.53
N LYS A 531 -23.16 -13.74 -8.91
CA LYS A 531 -22.93 -15.07 -9.49
C LYS A 531 -22.82 -16.16 -8.44
N LEU A 532 -22.19 -15.86 -7.31
CA LEU A 532 -22.05 -16.79 -6.19
C LEU A 532 -23.31 -16.74 -5.32
N LYS A 533 -23.99 -17.87 -5.19
CA LYS A 533 -25.24 -17.99 -4.43
C LYS A 533 -25.14 -19.04 -3.34
#